data_AF-A0A8D2JCI4-F1
#
_entry.id   AF-A0A8D2JCI4-F1
#
_cell.length_a   1.000
_cell.length_b   1.000
_cell.length_c   1.000
_cell.angle_alpha   90.00
_cell.angle_beta   90.00
_cell.angle_gamma   90.00
#
_symmetry.space_group_name_H-M   'P 1'
#
loop_
_entity.id
_entity.type
_entity.pdbx_description
1 polymer ?
#
loop_
_entity_poly.entity_id
_entity_poly.type
_entity_poly.pdbx_seq_one_letter_code
_entity_poly.pdbx_strand_id
1 'polypeptide(L)'
;RRPLRPACASLPPAVGKSTFVRLLRRAFPSWQVVLEPVSKWQKLRAAGSRQVRAEGAAPSQSIGNLLQLLYQDPSRWSYTFQTYSCLSRLKAQLQPLSANPAKTLEAVQVFERSVYSDRFVFAKNLFEIGHLTEIEWTIYQHWHTFLLQAFGDQLGLHGFLYLRAPPEVTENVAHRECCSSG
;
A
#
# COMPACT_ATOMS: atom_id res chain seq x y z
N ARG A 1 0.37 30.21 17.69
CA ARG A 1 -0.55 29.12 17.29
C ARG A 1 -0.17 28.71 15.86
N ARG A 2 0.50 27.57 15.67
CA ARG A 2 0.89 27.11 14.33
C ARG A 2 -0.34 26.56 13.60
N PRO A 3 -0.53 26.84 12.30
CA PRO A 3 -1.67 26.30 11.57
C PRO A 3 -1.52 24.78 11.43
N LEU A 4 -2.61 24.06 11.70
CA LEU A 4 -2.76 22.65 11.39
C LEU A 4 -2.44 22.45 9.90
N ARG A 5 -1.32 21.77 9.61
CA ARG A 5 -1.04 21.33 8.24
C ARG A 5 -2.11 20.31 7.86
N PRO A 6 -2.69 20.38 6.64
CA PRO A 6 -3.66 19.39 6.20
C PRO A 6 -3.04 17.99 6.22
N ALA A 7 -3.82 16.99 6.65
CA ALA A 7 -3.41 15.59 6.76
C ALA A 7 -2.77 15.02 5.48
N CYS A 8 -2.98 15.67 4.32
CA CYS A 8 -2.36 15.35 3.04
C CYS A 8 -0.81 15.41 3.05
N ALA A 9 -0.19 16.14 3.98
CA ALA A 9 1.27 16.24 4.11
C ALA A 9 1.92 15.06 4.86
N SER A 10 1.13 14.11 5.38
CA SER A 10 1.61 13.01 6.24
C SER A 10 1.99 11.71 5.50
N LEU A 11 1.68 11.60 4.20
CA LEU A 11 2.18 10.50 3.37
C LEU A 11 3.17 11.04 2.32
N PRO A 12 4.31 10.36 2.07
CA PRO A 12 5.25 10.78 1.05
C PRO A 12 4.55 10.90 -0.31
N PRO A 13 4.71 12.05 -0.98
CA PRO A 13 3.91 12.43 -2.13
C PRO A 13 4.17 11.56 -3.38
N ALA A 14 3.24 11.63 -4.33
CA ALA A 14 3.24 10.79 -5.53
C ALA A 14 4.34 11.23 -6.52
N VAL A 15 5.52 10.61 -6.45
CA VAL A 15 6.66 10.82 -7.38
C VAL A 15 6.43 10.29 -8.81
N GLY A 16 5.19 10.07 -9.25
CA GLY A 16 4.91 9.51 -10.59
C GLY A 16 5.14 7.99 -10.73
N LYS A 17 5.09 7.23 -9.64
CA LYS A 17 5.29 5.77 -9.59
C LYS A 17 4.41 5.02 -10.60
N SER A 18 3.13 5.34 -10.68
CA SER A 18 2.18 4.73 -11.63
C SER A 18 2.58 4.94 -13.09
N THR A 19 3.20 6.09 -13.41
CA THR A 19 3.72 6.37 -14.76
C THR A 19 4.96 5.56 -15.05
N PHE A 20 5.89 5.48 -14.09
CA PHE A 20 7.09 4.64 -14.23
C PHE A 20 6.74 3.16 -14.39
N VAL A 21 5.78 2.66 -13.61
CA VAL A 21 5.29 1.27 -13.75
C VAL A 21 4.69 1.01 -15.14
N ARG A 22 3.92 1.96 -15.70
CA ARG A 22 3.41 1.84 -17.07
C ARG A 22 4.54 1.75 -18.10
N LEU A 23 5.61 2.53 -17.93
CA LEU A 23 6.78 2.47 -18.79
C LEU A 23 7.52 1.13 -18.65
N LEU A 24 7.71 0.63 -17.43
CA LEU A 24 8.33 -0.68 -17.19
C LEU A 24 7.57 -1.82 -17.85
N ARG A 25 6.24 -1.85 -17.76
CA ARG A 25 5.41 -2.87 -18.42
C ARG A 25 5.56 -2.84 -19.94
N ARG A 26 5.75 -1.65 -20.52
CA ARG A 26 5.95 -1.48 -21.97
C ARG A 26 7.37 -1.88 -22.39
N ALA A 27 8.38 -1.53 -21.61
CA ALA A 27 9.78 -1.83 -21.89
C ALA A 27 10.12 -3.31 -21.67
N PHE A 28 9.51 -3.95 -20.67
CA PHE A 28 9.77 -5.34 -20.28
C PHE A 28 8.47 -6.14 -20.15
N PRO A 29 7.88 -6.61 -21.27
CA PRO A 29 6.61 -7.34 -21.25
C PRO A 29 6.65 -8.69 -20.54
N SER A 30 7.83 -9.26 -20.31
CA SER A 30 8.03 -10.49 -19.54
C SER A 30 8.00 -10.27 -18.03
N TRP A 31 8.14 -9.03 -17.55
CA TRP A 31 8.20 -8.72 -16.12
C TRP A 31 6.81 -8.65 -15.51
N GLN A 32 6.66 -9.27 -14.34
CA GLN A 32 5.42 -9.20 -13.57
C GLN A 32 5.47 -7.98 -12.65
N VAL A 33 4.63 -6.98 -12.91
CA VAL A 33 4.55 -5.80 -12.04
C VAL A 33 3.31 -5.85 -11.16
N VAL A 34 3.54 -5.96 -9.86
CA VAL A 34 2.53 -5.99 -8.80
C VAL A 34 2.33 -4.57 -8.27
N LEU A 35 1.14 -4.02 -8.52
CA LEU A 35 0.75 -2.67 -8.10
C LEU A 35 0.32 -2.63 -6.64
N GLU A 36 0.34 -1.43 -6.08
CA GLU A 36 -0.23 -1.18 -4.75
C GLU A 36 -1.74 -1.45 -4.77
N PRO A 37 -2.29 -2.22 -3.81
CA PRO A 37 -3.70 -2.59 -3.81
C PRO A 37 -4.61 -1.47 -3.29
N VAL A 38 -4.44 -0.24 -3.79
CA VAL A 38 -5.19 0.97 -3.36
C VAL A 38 -6.70 0.75 -3.46
N SER A 39 -7.17 0.08 -4.51
CA SER A 39 -8.59 -0.24 -4.70
C SER A 39 -9.15 -1.11 -3.57
N LYS A 40 -8.35 -1.99 -2.97
CA LYS A 40 -8.77 -2.80 -1.81
C LYS A 40 -8.92 -1.94 -0.55
N TRP A 41 -8.13 -0.88 -0.44
CA TRP A 41 -8.19 0.04 0.70
C TRP A 41 -9.37 1.01 0.59
N GLN A 42 -9.77 1.35 -0.64
CA GLN A 42 -10.95 2.17 -0.91
C GLN A 42 -12.27 1.39 -0.80
N LYS A 43 -12.24 0.07 -1.07
CA LYS A 43 -13.42 -0.79 -1.08
C LYS A 43 -13.21 -1.99 -0.17
N LEU A 44 -13.18 -1.76 1.13
CA LEU A 44 -13.01 -2.83 2.11
C LEU A 44 -14.28 -3.71 2.12
N ARG A 45 -14.13 -5.01 1.90
CA ARG A 45 -15.22 -5.98 1.91
C ARG A 45 -15.10 -6.88 3.13
N ALA A 46 -16.21 -7.20 3.82
CA ALA A 46 -16.17 -8.24 4.85
C ALA A 46 -15.86 -9.59 4.23
N ALA A 47 -14.96 -10.33 4.86
CA ALA A 47 -14.87 -11.76 4.63
C ALA A 47 -16.06 -12.42 5.32
N GLY A 48 -16.95 -13.07 4.56
CA GLY A 48 -17.93 -13.98 5.14
C GLY A 48 -19.39 -13.52 5.19
N SER A 49 -19.87 -12.64 4.32
CA SER A 49 -21.29 -12.76 3.94
C SER A 49 -21.45 -14.04 3.11
N ARG A 50 -21.49 -15.21 3.77
CA ARG A 50 -22.26 -16.34 3.26
C ARG A 50 -23.70 -15.82 3.16
N GLN A 51 -24.01 -15.16 2.05
CA GLN A 51 -25.38 -15.14 1.58
C GLN A 51 -25.76 -16.61 1.45
N VAL A 52 -26.62 -17.07 2.36
CA VAL A 52 -27.68 -17.98 1.92
C VAL A 52 -28.19 -17.34 0.63
N ARG A 53 -27.90 -18.00 -0.50
CA ARG A 53 -28.21 -17.49 -1.83
C ARG A 53 -29.73 -17.36 -1.94
N ALA A 54 -30.27 -16.21 -1.54
CA ALA A 54 -31.55 -15.75 -2.02
C ALA A 54 -31.28 -15.11 -3.38
N GLU A 55 -31.85 -15.70 -4.42
CA GLU A 55 -31.82 -15.17 -5.78
C GLU A 55 -32.35 -13.73 -5.77
N GLY A 56 -31.49 -12.75 -6.09
CA GLY A 56 -31.85 -11.32 -6.12
C GLY A 56 -31.06 -10.40 -5.18
N ALA A 57 -30.11 -10.90 -4.37
CA ALA A 57 -29.36 -10.04 -3.45
C ALA A 57 -28.28 -9.17 -4.15
N ALA A 58 -28.32 -7.87 -3.87
CA ALA A 58 -27.43 -6.83 -4.40
C ALA A 58 -25.93 -7.17 -4.26
N PRO A 59 -25.06 -6.68 -5.17
CA PRO A 59 -23.63 -6.97 -5.14
C PRO A 59 -23.00 -6.57 -3.80
N SER A 60 -22.15 -7.46 -3.26
CA SER A 60 -21.38 -7.30 -2.01
C SER A 60 -21.10 -5.84 -1.65
N GLN A 61 -21.80 -5.29 -0.66
CA GLN A 61 -21.61 -3.91 -0.25
C GLN A 61 -20.21 -3.71 0.33
N SER A 62 -19.52 -2.66 -0.14
CA SER A 62 -18.30 -2.16 0.48
C SER A 62 -18.62 -1.63 1.87
N ILE A 63 -17.85 -2.03 2.87
CA ILE A 63 -18.06 -1.65 4.28
C ILE A 63 -17.43 -0.28 4.58
N GLY A 64 -16.46 0.15 3.78
CA GLY A 64 -15.91 1.49 3.90
C GLY A 64 -14.67 1.72 3.06
N ASN A 65 -14.26 2.99 3.01
CA ASN A 65 -13.04 3.47 2.40
C ASN A 65 -12.01 3.77 3.50
N LEU A 66 -11.12 2.82 3.76
CA LEU A 66 -10.13 2.93 4.84
C LEU A 66 -9.10 4.02 4.57
N LEU A 67 -8.80 4.29 3.29
CA LEU A 67 -7.92 5.39 2.91
C LEU A 67 -8.56 6.75 3.23
N GLN A 68 -9.86 6.90 2.98
CA GLN A 68 -10.59 8.10 3.36
C GLN A 68 -10.67 8.27 4.88
N LEU A 69 -10.93 7.18 5.62
CA LEU A 69 -10.93 7.21 7.08
C LEU A 69 -9.59 7.64 7.66
N LEU A 70 -8.47 7.17 7.09
CA LEU A 70 -7.12 7.63 7.45
C LEU A 70 -6.96 9.15 7.29
N TYR A 71 -7.44 9.72 6.18
CA TYR A 71 -7.33 11.16 5.96
C TYR A 71 -8.27 11.99 6.84
N GLN A 72 -9.40 11.42 7.26
CA GLN A 72 -10.37 12.10 8.12
C GLN A 72 -9.95 12.13 9.59
N ASP A 73 -9.48 11.00 10.11
CA ASP A 73 -9.00 10.89 11.49
C ASP A 73 -7.75 9.99 11.53
N PRO A 74 -6.57 10.55 11.23
CA PRO A 74 -5.35 9.76 11.17
C PRO A 74 -4.98 9.19 12.53
N SER A 75 -5.25 9.88 13.63
CA SER A 75 -4.95 9.36 14.97
C SER A 75 -5.77 8.11 15.29
N ARG A 76 -7.01 8.01 14.81
CA ARG A 76 -7.84 6.81 15.01
C ARG A 76 -7.53 5.68 14.02
N TRP A 77 -7.20 6.02 12.78
CA TRP A 77 -7.16 5.05 11.67
C TRP A 77 -5.76 4.67 11.20
N SER A 78 -4.70 5.36 11.63
CA SER A 78 -3.32 5.06 11.23
C SER A 78 -2.92 3.63 11.50
N TYR A 79 -3.10 3.13 12.72
CA TYR A 79 -2.73 1.76 13.07
C TYR A 79 -3.49 0.73 12.23
N THR A 80 -4.80 0.94 12.06
CA THR A 80 -5.67 0.06 11.28
C THR A 80 -5.26 0.05 9.81
N PHE A 81 -5.01 1.24 9.23
CA PHE A 81 -4.58 1.37 7.85
C PHE A 81 -3.22 0.74 7.61
N GLN A 82 -2.21 1.02 8.44
CA GLN A 82 -0.86 0.48 8.27
C GLN A 82 -0.84 -1.05 8.39
N THR A 83 -1.62 -1.61 9.32
CA THR A 83 -1.74 -3.07 9.47
C THR A 83 -2.39 -3.69 8.23
N TYR A 84 -3.46 -3.11 7.72
CA TYR A 84 -4.16 -3.63 6.54
C TYR A 84 -3.35 -3.45 5.25
N SER A 85 -2.71 -2.29 5.06
CA SER A 85 -1.88 -2.00 3.89
C SER A 85 -0.71 -2.97 3.81
N CYS A 86 0.05 -3.14 4.90
CA CYS A 86 1.17 -4.06 4.97
C CYS A 86 0.72 -5.51 4.72
N LEU A 87 -0.39 -5.96 5.33
CA LEU A 87 -0.91 -7.31 5.11
C LEU A 87 -1.35 -7.54 3.66
N SER A 88 -2.04 -6.56 3.07
CA SER A 88 -2.51 -6.66 1.69
C SER A 88 -1.35 -6.71 0.68
N ARG A 89 -0.26 -5.99 0.98
CA ARG A 89 0.97 -6.01 0.18
C ARG A 89 1.71 -7.32 0.35
N LEU A 90 1.89 -7.79 1.58
CA LEU A 90 2.47 -9.10 1.87
C LEU A 90 1.74 -10.20 1.10
N LYS A 91 0.41 -10.24 1.16
CA LYS A 91 -0.40 -11.21 0.41
C LYS A 91 -0.16 -11.14 -1.10
N ALA A 92 0.05 -9.95 -1.67
CA ALA A 92 0.34 -9.78 -3.08
C ALA A 92 1.77 -10.22 -3.45
N GLN A 93 2.73 -10.00 -2.55
CA GLN A 93 4.13 -10.44 -2.72
C GLN A 93 4.28 -11.96 -2.64
N LEU A 94 3.49 -12.61 -1.78
CA LEU A 94 3.50 -14.07 -1.64
C LEU A 94 2.71 -14.79 -2.75
N GLN A 95 2.06 -14.08 -3.69
CA GLN A 95 1.41 -14.74 -4.80
C GLN A 95 2.47 -15.31 -5.76
N PRO A 96 2.37 -16.62 -6.10
CA PRO A 96 3.32 -17.22 -7.02
C PRO A 96 3.30 -16.51 -8.37
N LEU A 97 4.48 -16.42 -8.99
CA LEU A 97 4.64 -16.04 -10.39
C LEU A 97 3.67 -16.89 -11.23
N SER A 98 2.88 -16.25 -12.11
CA SER A 98 1.96 -16.97 -12.98
C SER A 98 2.75 -18.01 -13.78
N ALA A 99 2.32 -19.27 -13.72
CA ALA A 99 3.00 -20.45 -14.25
C ALA A 99 3.10 -20.44 -15.78
N ASN A 100 3.96 -19.58 -16.34
CA ASN A 100 4.43 -19.74 -17.70
C ASN A 100 5.83 -20.39 -17.67
N PRO A 101 5.91 -21.72 -17.76
CA PRO A 101 7.17 -22.47 -17.61
C PRO A 101 8.22 -22.15 -18.67
N ALA A 102 7.87 -21.44 -19.75
CA ALA A 102 8.81 -21.05 -20.81
C ALA A 102 9.66 -19.80 -20.50
N LYS A 103 9.44 -19.10 -19.37
CA LYS A 103 10.09 -17.81 -19.04
C LYS A 103 10.80 -17.77 -17.68
N THR A 104 11.02 -18.93 -17.06
CA THR A 104 11.44 -19.06 -15.66
C THR A 104 12.85 -18.57 -15.35
N LEU A 105 13.78 -18.54 -16.32
CA LEU A 105 15.14 -18.06 -16.09
C LEU A 105 15.29 -16.53 -16.02
N GLU A 106 14.30 -15.75 -16.48
CA GLU A 106 14.35 -14.27 -16.51
C GLU A 106 13.11 -13.60 -15.90
N ALA A 107 12.33 -14.33 -15.09
CA ALA A 107 11.10 -13.82 -14.50
C ALA A 107 11.38 -12.80 -13.39
N VAL A 108 11.38 -11.50 -13.73
CA VAL A 108 11.51 -10.42 -12.76
C VAL A 108 10.14 -10.02 -12.22
N GLN A 109 10.01 -9.99 -10.89
CA GLN A 109 8.88 -9.35 -10.21
C GLN A 109 9.27 -7.95 -9.73
N VAL A 110 8.44 -6.97 -10.08
CA VAL A 110 8.56 -5.59 -9.59
C VAL A 110 7.37 -5.27 -8.74
N PHE A 111 7.62 -4.76 -7.53
CA PHE A 111 6.57 -4.35 -6.60
C PHE A 111 6.51 -2.83 -6.50
N GLU A 112 5.31 -2.27 -6.61
CA GLU A 112 5.08 -0.90 -6.22
C GLU A 112 5.08 -0.82 -4.69
N ARG A 113 6.17 -0.26 -4.13
CA ARG A 113 6.51 -0.26 -2.69
C ARG A 113 6.77 -1.67 -2.12
N SER A 114 7.28 -1.72 -0.90
CA SER A 114 7.60 -2.95 -0.18
C SER A 114 7.09 -2.89 1.26
N VAL A 115 7.00 -4.06 1.91
CA VAL A 115 6.72 -4.15 3.36
C VAL A 115 7.71 -3.30 4.18
N TYR A 116 8.97 -3.20 3.72
CA TYR A 116 9.97 -2.32 4.32
C TYR A 116 9.55 -0.84 4.27
N SER A 117 9.05 -0.37 3.13
CA SER A 117 8.58 1.02 3.04
C SER A 117 7.35 1.28 3.92
N ASP A 118 6.47 0.28 4.09
CA ASP A 118 5.30 0.41 4.98
C ASP A 118 5.76 0.68 6.42
N ARG A 119 6.78 -0.04 6.94
CA ARG A 119 7.31 0.21 8.29
C ARG A 119 8.21 1.44 8.40
N PHE A 120 9.26 1.51 7.59
CA PHE A 120 10.36 2.46 7.78
C PHE A 120 10.08 3.84 7.21
N VAL A 121 9.05 3.98 6.37
CA VAL A 121 8.63 5.28 5.82
C VAL A 121 7.26 5.66 6.36
N PHE A 122 6.20 4.89 6.07
CA PHE A 122 4.84 5.32 6.39
C PHE A 122 4.51 5.21 7.88
N ALA A 123 4.62 4.02 8.47
CA ALA A 123 4.27 3.82 9.87
C ALA A 123 5.21 4.60 10.80
N LYS A 124 6.52 4.63 10.50
CA LYS A 124 7.49 5.46 11.25
C LYS A 124 7.12 6.94 11.19
N ASN A 125 6.78 7.48 10.02
CA ASN A 125 6.36 8.88 9.92
C ASN A 125 5.08 9.15 10.71
N LEU A 126 4.07 8.27 10.63
CA LEU A 126 2.82 8.41 11.40
C LEU A 126 3.06 8.38 12.90
N PHE A 127 4.01 7.60 13.38
CA PHE A 127 4.44 7.63 14.78
C PHE A 127 5.14 8.96 15.13
N GLU A 128 6.11 9.41 14.32
CA GLU A 128 6.86 10.64 14.57
C GLU A 128 5.97 11.91 14.58
N ILE A 129 4.90 11.94 13.79
CA ILE A 129 3.94 13.05 13.78
C ILE A 129 2.79 12.88 14.79
N GLY A 130 2.80 11.82 15.61
CA GLY A 130 1.85 11.62 16.71
C GLY A 130 0.50 11.01 16.32
N HIS A 131 0.40 10.35 15.17
CA HIS A 131 -0.80 9.60 14.75
C HIS A 131 -0.76 8.12 15.12
N LEU A 132 0.34 7.63 15.67
CA LEU A 132 0.41 6.34 16.35
C LEU A 132 0.86 6.55 17.79
N THR A 133 0.18 5.91 18.72
CA THR A 133 0.64 5.83 20.11
C THR A 133 1.87 4.93 20.24
N GLU A 134 2.59 5.04 21.35
CA GLU A 134 3.73 4.17 21.64
C GLU A 134 3.34 2.69 21.68
N ILE A 135 2.15 2.38 22.21
CA ILE A 135 1.61 1.02 22.25
C ILE A 135 1.34 0.51 20.83
N GLU A 136 0.63 1.28 19.99
CA GLU A 136 0.33 0.91 18.61
C GLU A 136 1.61 0.72 17.78
N TRP A 137 2.58 1.62 17.94
CA TRP A 137 3.87 1.53 17.26
C TRP A 137 4.64 0.28 17.68
N THR A 138 4.69 -0.02 18.98
CA THR A 138 5.37 -1.21 19.50
C THR A 138 4.74 -2.50 18.97
N ILE A 139 3.41 -2.60 19.01
CA ILE A 139 2.67 -3.76 18.47
C ILE A 139 2.92 -3.91 16.97
N TYR A 140 2.84 -2.82 16.21
CA TYR A 140 3.08 -2.83 14.77
C TYR A 140 4.49 -3.33 14.43
N GLN A 141 5.51 -2.87 15.18
CA GLN A 141 6.88 -3.33 15.02
C GLN A 141 7.05 -4.82 15.29
N HIS A 142 6.48 -5.34 16.39
CA HIS A 142 6.56 -6.76 16.72
C HIS A 142 5.88 -7.62 15.64
N TRP A 143 4.67 -7.26 15.25
CA TRP A 143 3.93 -7.97 14.21
C TRP A 143 4.67 -7.95 12.87
N HIS A 144 5.21 -6.80 12.47
CA HIS A 144 5.98 -6.68 11.23
C HIS A 144 7.27 -7.50 11.27
N THR A 145 8.00 -7.48 12.40
CA THR A 145 9.21 -8.32 12.56
C THR A 145 8.86 -9.80 12.45
N PHE A 146 7.80 -10.24 13.12
CA PHE A 146 7.33 -11.63 13.04
C PHE A 146 7.00 -12.06 11.61
N LEU A 147 6.30 -11.23 10.85
CA LEU A 147 5.99 -11.54 9.44
C LEU A 147 7.24 -11.62 8.57
N LEU A 148 8.19 -10.69 8.74
CA LEU A 148 9.45 -10.77 8.00
C LEU A 148 10.25 -12.02 8.33
N GLN A 149 10.22 -12.48 9.59
CA GLN A 149 10.87 -13.73 9.98
C GLN A 149 10.16 -14.95 9.38
N ALA A 150 8.83 -14.96 9.39
CA ALA A 150 8.04 -16.07 8.87
C ALA A 150 8.10 -16.21 7.33
N PHE A 151 8.24 -15.09 6.61
CA PHE A 151 8.18 -15.04 5.15
C PHE A 151 9.47 -14.54 4.49
N GLY A 152 10.56 -14.38 5.24
CA GLY A 152 11.80 -13.72 4.78
C GLY A 152 12.37 -14.30 3.49
N ASP A 153 12.41 -15.63 3.38
CA ASP A 153 12.92 -16.34 2.20
C ASP A 153 12.10 -16.05 0.94
N GLN A 154 10.79 -15.83 1.08
CA GLN A 154 9.88 -15.52 -0.02
C GLN A 154 9.81 -14.03 -0.32
N LEU A 155 10.20 -13.18 0.63
CA LEU A 155 10.21 -11.72 0.52
C LEU A 155 11.59 -11.16 0.17
N GLY A 156 12.58 -12.01 -0.10
CA GLY A 156 13.92 -11.62 -0.50
C GLY A 156 13.90 -10.67 -1.70
N LEU A 157 14.21 -9.40 -1.46
CA LEU A 157 14.32 -8.39 -2.51
C LEU A 157 15.74 -8.36 -3.05
N HIS A 158 15.88 -8.48 -4.37
CA HIS A 158 17.18 -8.39 -5.05
C HIS A 158 17.69 -6.93 -5.17
N GLY A 159 16.82 -5.94 -5.06
CA GLY A 159 17.19 -4.54 -5.14
C GLY A 159 16.02 -3.58 -4.97
N PHE A 160 16.36 -2.29 -4.78
CA PHE A 160 15.40 -1.19 -4.70
C PHE A 160 15.59 -0.22 -5.85
N LEU A 161 14.50 0.11 -6.54
CA LEU A 161 14.46 1.20 -7.52
C LEU A 161 13.91 2.45 -6.83
N TYR A 162 14.79 3.42 -6.54
CA TYR A 162 14.41 4.66 -5.86
C TYR A 162 14.17 5.78 -6.86
N LEU A 163 12.89 6.13 -7.06
CA LEU A 163 12.49 7.30 -7.85
C LEU A 163 12.60 8.55 -6.97
N ARG A 164 13.69 9.31 -7.15
CA ARG A 164 13.91 10.57 -6.44
C ARG A 164 13.24 11.72 -7.20
N ALA A 165 12.42 12.50 -6.51
CA ALA A 165 11.92 13.79 -7.01
C ALA A 165 11.98 14.84 -5.89
N PRO A 166 12.19 16.13 -6.23
CA PRO A 166 12.14 17.21 -5.26
C PRO A 166 10.74 17.35 -4.63
N PRO A 167 10.64 17.73 -3.33
CA PRO A 167 9.34 17.90 -2.65
C PRO A 167 8.37 18.80 -3.42
N GLU A 168 8.88 19.87 -4.02
CA GLU A 168 8.09 20.86 -4.77
C GLU A 168 7.40 20.25 -6.00
N VAL A 169 8.06 19.29 -6.65
CA VAL A 169 7.49 18.58 -7.81
C VAL A 169 6.41 17.60 -7.35
N THR A 170 6.61 16.98 -6.19
CA THR A 170 5.73 15.94 -5.68
C THR A 170 4.43 16.48 -5.07
N GLU A 171 4.46 17.67 -4.47
CA GLU A 171 3.25 18.39 -4.02
C GLU A 171 2.35 18.72 -5.21
N ASN A 172 2.93 19.20 -6.31
CA ASN A 172 2.20 19.51 -7.53
C ASN A 172 1.52 18.28 -8.16
N VAL A 173 2.16 17.11 -8.10
CA VAL A 173 1.56 15.85 -8.58
C VAL A 173 0.46 15.37 -7.65
N ALA A 174 0.65 15.45 -6.33
CA ALA A 174 -0.36 15.09 -5.35
C ALA A 174 -1.62 15.97 -5.47
N HIS A 175 -1.45 17.28 -5.67
CA HIS A 175 -2.56 18.20 -5.94
C HIS A 175 -3.34 17.82 -7.20
N ARG A 176 -2.65 17.45 -8.29
CA ARG A 176 -3.31 17.02 -9.53
C ARG A 176 -4.11 15.73 -9.36
N GLU A 177 -3.54 14.72 -8.69
CA GLU A 177 -4.23 13.45 -8.44
C GLU A 177 -5.45 13.62 -7.51
N CYS A 178 -5.34 14.49 -6.49
CA CYS A 178 -6.43 14.77 -5.56
C CYS A 178 -7.58 15.56 -6.24
N CYS A 179 -7.27 16.51 -7.13
CA CYS A 179 -8.28 17.25 -7.90
C CYS A 179 -8.95 16.41 -9.00
N SER A 180 -8.28 15.41 -9.56
CA SER A 180 -8.89 14.50 -10.57
C SER A 180 -9.77 13.40 -9.99
N SER A 181 -9.85 13.30 -8.65
CA SER A 181 -10.62 12.27 -7.92
C SER A 181 -11.91 12.83 -7.28
N GLY A 182 -12.22 14.10 -7.50
CA GLY A 182 -13.40 14.81 -6.99
C GLY A 182 -14.52 14.88 -8.02
#